data_AF-A0A7K2VQW2-F1
#
_entry.id   AF-A0A7K2VQW2-F1
#
_cell.length_a   1.000
_cell.length_b   1.000
_cell.length_c   1.000
_cell.angle_alpha   90.00
_cell.angle_beta   90.00
_cell.angle_gamma   90.00
#
_symmetry.space_group_name_H-M   'P 1'
#
loop_
_entity.id
_entity.type
_entity.pdbx_description
1 polymer ?
#
loop_
_entity_poly.entity_id
_entity_poly.type
_entity_poly.pdbx_seq_one_letter_code
_entity_poly.pdbx_strand_id
1 'polypeptide(L)'
;MRIRTVSARAGLLAATAALGVGSLLAPAAAAATPPSTIAKGDTGHGVWCVQHAVNLYYESTYGKKSGPLAEDAVFGTSTADWVAWY
;
A
#
# COMPACT_ATOMS: atom_id res chain seq x y z
N MET A 1 0.76 49.91 13.52
CA MET A 1 -0.04 48.71 13.24
C MET A 1 0.74 47.47 13.69
N ARG A 2 0.50 46.95 14.91
CA ARG A 2 1.19 45.77 15.49
C ARG A 2 0.14 44.83 16.13
N ILE A 3 -0.61 44.08 15.32
CA ILE A 3 -1.62 43.11 15.81
C ILE A 3 -1.50 41.74 15.11
N ARG A 4 -0.46 41.49 14.29
CA ARG A 4 -0.41 40.28 13.45
C ARG A 4 0.16 39.02 14.13
N THR A 5 0.86 39.12 15.25
CA THR A 5 1.58 37.98 15.86
C THR A 5 0.78 37.18 16.89
N VAL A 6 -0.27 37.76 17.49
CA VAL A 6 -1.08 37.08 18.52
C VAL A 6 -2.05 36.06 17.91
N SER A 7 -2.61 36.36 16.74
CA SER A 7 -3.59 35.50 16.04
C SER A 7 -2.99 34.17 15.55
N ALA A 8 -1.69 34.13 15.23
CA ALA A 8 -1.04 32.92 14.72
C ALA A 8 -0.88 31.83 15.80
N ARG A 9 -0.67 32.22 17.07
CA ARG A 9 -0.49 31.27 18.18
C ARG A 9 -1.81 30.67 18.67
N ALA A 10 -2.92 31.42 18.56
CA ALA A 10 -4.25 30.94 18.91
C ALA A 10 -4.77 29.88 17.92
N GLY A 11 -4.49 30.03 16.62
CA GLY A 11 -4.90 29.06 15.61
C GLY A 11 -4.22 27.68 15.76
N LEU A 12 -2.98 27.65 16.23
CA LEU A 12 -2.23 26.40 16.40
C LEU A 12 -2.79 25.52 17.53
N LEU A 13 -3.24 26.13 18.65
CA LEU A 13 -3.82 25.41 19.79
C LEU A 13 -5.21 24.81 19.48
N ALA A 14 -6.01 25.50 18.67
CA ALA A 14 -7.31 25.01 18.24
C ALA A 14 -7.18 23.77 17.33
N ALA A 15 -6.19 23.76 16.43
CA ALA A 15 -5.95 22.64 15.52
C ALA A 15 -5.55 21.35 16.27
N THR A 16 -4.72 21.46 17.31
CA THR A 16 -4.30 20.29 18.11
C THR A 16 -5.43 19.70 18.95
N ALA A 17 -6.35 20.53 19.47
CA ALA A 17 -7.50 20.06 20.23
C ALA A 17 -8.51 19.32 19.34
N ALA A 18 -8.76 19.83 18.13
CA ALA A 18 -9.64 19.17 17.16
C ALA A 18 -9.09 17.80 16.69
N LEU A 19 -7.77 17.70 16.49
CA LEU A 19 -7.12 16.43 16.11
C LEU A 19 -7.18 15.40 17.24
N GLY A 20 -7.00 15.80 18.50
CA GLY A 20 -7.03 14.90 19.66
C GLY A 20 -8.42 14.33 19.98
N VAL A 21 -9.48 15.12 19.81
CA VAL A 21 -10.86 14.64 20.02
C VAL A 21 -11.36 13.83 18.81
N GLY A 22 -10.96 14.22 17.60
CA GLY A 22 -11.29 13.46 16.37
C GLY A 22 -10.74 12.04 16.38
N SER A 23 -9.55 11.81 16.95
CA SER A 23 -8.98 10.46 17.09
C SER A 23 -9.71 9.56 18.09
N LEU A 24 -10.39 10.13 19.09
CA LEU A 24 -11.12 9.37 20.11
C LEU A 24 -12.53 8.96 19.65
N LEU A 25 -13.08 9.68 18.66
CA LEU A 25 -14.40 9.41 18.07
C LEU A 25 -14.31 8.75 16.69
N ALA A 26 -13.09 8.51 16.19
CA ALA A 26 -12.88 7.72 14.99
C ALA A 26 -13.36 6.28 15.26
N PRO A 27 -14.25 5.72 14.43
CA PRO A 27 -14.56 4.30 14.48
C PRO A 27 -13.24 3.52 14.39
N ALA A 28 -13.07 2.51 15.25
CA ALA A 28 -11.95 1.59 15.09
C ALA A 28 -11.98 1.04 13.66
N ALA A 29 -10.91 1.28 12.91
CA ALA A 29 -10.80 0.73 11.57
C ALA A 29 -10.92 -0.79 11.71
N ALA A 30 -11.97 -1.36 11.09
CA ALA A 30 -12.11 -2.80 11.04
C ALA A 30 -10.87 -3.38 10.39
N ALA A 31 -10.23 -4.35 11.04
CA ALA A 31 -9.14 -5.09 10.43
C ALA A 31 -9.65 -5.66 9.09
N ALA A 32 -8.94 -5.37 8.01
CA ALA A 32 -9.28 -5.92 6.71
C ALA A 32 -9.27 -7.45 6.83
N THR A 33 -10.31 -8.10 6.29
CA THR A 33 -10.29 -9.56 6.15
C THR A 33 -9.02 -9.93 5.39
N PRO A 34 -8.20 -10.87 5.90
CA PRO A 34 -7.01 -11.31 5.19
C PRO A 34 -7.44 -11.77 3.79
N PRO A 35 -6.77 -11.31 2.72
CA PRO A 35 -7.08 -11.82 1.39
C PRO A 35 -6.93 -13.35 1.41
N SER A 36 -7.78 -14.04 0.66
CA SER A 36 -7.64 -15.47 0.45
C SER A 36 -6.24 -15.79 -0.09
N THR A 37 -5.65 -16.88 0.37
CA THR A 37 -4.37 -17.36 -0.17
C THR A 37 -4.51 -17.60 -1.66
N ILE A 38 -3.63 -16.97 -2.44
CA ILE A 38 -3.53 -17.18 -3.89
C ILE A 38 -2.60 -18.36 -4.13
N ALA A 39 -3.00 -19.28 -5.01
CA ALA A 39 -2.27 -20.49 -5.33
C ALA A 39 -2.11 -20.68 -6.85
N LYS A 40 -1.26 -21.64 -7.22
CA LYS A 40 -1.07 -22.03 -8.61
C LYS A 40 -2.38 -22.50 -9.23
N GLY A 41 -2.69 -21.97 -10.41
CA GLY A 41 -3.96 -22.20 -11.11
C GLY A 41 -5.00 -21.11 -10.89
N ASP A 42 -4.81 -20.22 -9.91
CA ASP A 42 -5.70 -19.08 -9.71
C ASP A 42 -5.56 -18.05 -10.86
N THR A 43 -6.64 -17.31 -11.08
CA THR A 43 -6.67 -16.23 -12.07
C THR A 43 -7.32 -14.98 -11.48
N GLY A 44 -6.97 -13.81 -12.01
CA GLY A 44 -7.62 -12.55 -11.68
C GLY A 44 -6.68 -11.51 -11.07
N HIS A 45 -7.25 -10.39 -10.63
CA HIS A 45 -6.48 -9.19 -10.30
C HIS A 45 -5.51 -9.37 -9.12
N GLY A 46 -5.84 -10.26 -8.16
CA GLY A 46 -4.92 -10.61 -7.08
C GLY A 46 -3.62 -11.22 -7.57
N VAL A 47 -3.68 -12.07 -8.61
CA VAL A 47 -2.49 -12.67 -9.24
C VAL A 47 -1.68 -11.59 -9.97
N TRP A 48 -2.36 -10.70 -10.68
CA TRP A 48 -1.71 -9.57 -11.35
C TRP A 48 -0.91 -8.71 -10.36
N CYS A 49 -1.46 -8.42 -9.17
CA CYS A 49 -0.73 -7.70 -8.13
C CYS A 49 0.58 -8.39 -7.73
N VAL A 50 0.57 -9.74 -7.62
CA VAL A 50 1.78 -10.52 -7.32
C VAL A 50 2.79 -10.41 -8.46
N GLN A 51 2.34 -10.59 -9.71
CA GLN A 51 3.20 -10.47 -10.89
C GLN A 51 3.83 -9.08 -10.99
N HIS A 52 3.04 -8.03 -10.76
CA HIS A 52 3.50 -6.66 -10.78
C HIS A 52 4.50 -6.37 -9.65
N ALA A 53 4.25 -6.86 -8.44
CA ALA A 53 5.17 -6.72 -7.32
C ALA A 53 6.53 -7.39 -7.59
N VAL A 54 6.53 -8.59 -8.18
CA VAL A 54 7.77 -9.28 -8.58
C VAL A 54 8.52 -8.49 -9.66
N ASN A 55 7.80 -7.94 -10.65
CA ASN A 55 8.41 -7.12 -11.69
C ASN A 55 9.05 -5.84 -11.13
N LEU A 56 8.38 -5.16 -10.20
CA LEU A 56 8.94 -4.00 -9.49
C LEU A 56 10.16 -4.36 -8.63
N TYR A 57 10.10 -5.48 -7.91
CA TYR A 57 11.24 -5.99 -7.14
C TYR A 57 12.44 -6.27 -8.06
N TYR A 58 12.21 -6.88 -9.21
CA TYR A 58 13.25 -7.16 -10.19
C TYR A 58 13.86 -5.89 -10.78
N GLU A 59 13.04 -4.89 -11.09
CA GLU A 59 13.52 -3.58 -11.56
C GLU A 59 14.41 -2.90 -10.52
N SER A 60 13.96 -2.85 -9.26
CA SER A 60 14.71 -2.21 -8.18
C SER A 60 16.01 -2.94 -7.82
N THR A 61 16.03 -4.27 -7.89
CA THR A 61 17.19 -5.09 -7.50
C THR A 61 18.23 -5.21 -8.61
N TYR A 62 17.78 -5.33 -9.87
CA TYR A 62 18.67 -5.62 -11.01
C TYR A 62 18.76 -4.49 -12.03
N GLY A 63 18.02 -3.39 -11.85
CA GLY A 63 18.03 -2.24 -12.76
C GLY A 63 17.48 -2.55 -14.16
N LYS A 64 16.58 -3.55 -14.27
CA LYS A 64 15.98 -3.99 -15.54
C LYS A 64 14.55 -3.48 -15.66
N LYS A 65 14.24 -2.77 -16.75
CA LYS A 65 12.90 -2.24 -17.03
C LYS A 65 11.85 -3.28 -17.43
N SER A 66 12.29 -4.48 -17.75
CA SER A 66 11.42 -5.60 -18.10
C SER A 66 11.54 -6.63 -17.01
N GLY A 67 10.46 -6.81 -16.25
CA GLY A 67 10.38 -7.82 -15.21
C GLY A 67 10.35 -9.23 -15.81
N PRO A 68 10.59 -10.26 -14.98
CA PRO A 68 10.71 -11.64 -15.40
C PRO A 68 9.35 -12.32 -15.65
N LEU A 69 8.25 -11.72 -15.18
CA LEU A 69 6.91 -12.27 -15.29
C LEU A 69 6.06 -11.48 -16.30
N ALA A 70 5.28 -12.22 -17.09
CA ALA A 70 4.17 -11.65 -17.82
C ALA A 70 3.05 -11.29 -16.84
N GLU A 71 2.44 -10.12 -17.03
CA GLU A 71 1.31 -9.63 -16.23
C GLU A 71 -0.02 -10.08 -16.83
N ASP A 72 -0.20 -11.39 -16.96
CA ASP A 72 -1.38 -12.01 -17.60
C ASP A 72 -2.51 -12.35 -16.62
N ALA A 73 -2.34 -12.05 -15.33
CA ALA A 73 -3.28 -12.38 -14.26
C ALA A 73 -3.55 -13.88 -14.12
N VAL A 74 -2.62 -14.74 -14.56
CA VAL A 74 -2.70 -16.21 -14.44
C VAL A 74 -1.55 -16.73 -13.58
N PHE A 75 -1.88 -17.46 -12.52
CA PHE A 75 -0.87 -18.01 -11.62
C PHE A 75 -0.30 -19.30 -12.22
N GLY A 76 0.57 -19.13 -13.21
CA GLY A 76 1.27 -20.21 -13.90
C GLY A 76 2.50 -20.72 -13.14
N THR A 77 3.24 -21.62 -13.79
CA THR A 77 4.49 -22.17 -13.25
C THR A 77 5.53 -21.07 -12.99
N SER A 78 5.70 -20.11 -13.91
CA SER A 78 6.68 -19.03 -13.74
C SER A 78 6.39 -18.16 -12.50
N THR A 79 5.12 -17.79 -12.27
CA THR A 79 4.71 -17.05 -11.07
C THR A 79 4.97 -17.87 -9.80
N ALA A 80 4.67 -19.18 -9.83
CA ALA A 80 4.92 -20.09 -8.72
C ALA A 80 6.40 -20.22 -8.36
N ASP A 81 7.25 -20.35 -9.37
CA ASP A 81 8.70 -20.46 -9.17
C ASP A 81 9.25 -19.18 -8.54
N TRP A 82 8.83 -18.00 -9.02
CA TRP A 82 9.28 -16.73 -8.42
C TRP A 82 8.84 -16.57 -6.96
N VAL A 83 7.59 -16.89 -6.64
CA VAL A 83 7.05 -16.80 -5.27
C VAL A 83 7.66 -17.85 -4.34
N ALA A 84 8.12 -18.99 -4.85
CA ALA A 84 8.75 -20.02 -4.03
C ALA A 84 10.15 -19.62 -3.54
N TRP A 85 10.84 -18.74 -4.26
CA TRP A 85 12.24 -18.39 -4.01
C TRP A 85 12.46 -16.95 -3.49
N TYR A 86 11.42 -16.12 -3.48
CA TYR A 86 11.45 -14.72 -3.01
C TYR A 86 10.28 -14.43 -2.07
#